data_AF-A0A8W8I4W5-F1
#
_entry.id   AF-A0A8W8I4W5-F1
#
_cell.length_a   1.000
_cell.length_b   1.000
_cell.length_c   1.000
_cell.angle_alpha   90.00
_cell.angle_beta   90.00
_cell.angle_gamma   90.00
#
_symmetry.space_group_name_H-M   'P 1'
#
loop_
_entity.id
_entity.type
_entity.pdbx_description
1 polymer ?
#
loop_
_entity_poly.entity_id
_entity_poly.type
_entity_poly.pdbx_seq_one_letter_code
_entity_poly.pdbx_strand_id
1 'polypeptide(L)'
;DGDAKITSFTVSPQSGPQGTFNLDLEFDSKNGTGTGELILECETVDHLPVSGGFITEAQPAGQYSKQFNLKAEPDPNCDPSQGPCEQWLPGNYNVKIYICNGECGSKHPHSQIYDTAQTSFTITQ
;
A
#
# COMPACT_ATOMS: atom_id res chain seq x y z
N ASP A 1 4.34 5.32 -23.76
CA ASP A 1 3.59 4.89 -22.57
C ASP A 1 4.53 4.13 -21.66
N GLY A 2 4.53 4.48 -20.37
CA GLY A 2 5.29 3.74 -19.38
C GLY A 2 4.62 2.41 -19.04
N ASP A 3 5.31 1.60 -18.25
CA ASP A 3 4.79 0.36 -17.67
C ASP A 3 5.44 0.10 -16.32
N ALA A 4 4.76 -0.70 -15.50
CA ALA A 4 5.34 -1.31 -14.31
C ALA A 4 4.67 -2.67 -14.12
N LYS A 5 5.45 -3.66 -13.70
CA LYS A 5 4.99 -5.00 -13.36
C LYS A 5 5.54 -5.39 -12.01
N ILE A 6 4.66 -5.62 -11.04
CA ILE A 6 5.05 -6.05 -9.71
C ILE A 6 5.60 -7.47 -9.80
N THR A 7 6.80 -7.65 -9.27
CA THR A 7 7.52 -8.93 -9.22
C THR A 7 7.46 -9.54 -7.83
N SER A 8 7.39 -8.71 -6.77
CA SER A 8 7.21 -9.14 -5.39
C SER A 8 6.43 -8.12 -4.58
N PHE A 9 5.54 -8.59 -3.71
CA PHE A 9 4.93 -7.76 -2.66
C PHE A 9 4.74 -8.60 -1.40
N THR A 10 5.55 -8.32 -0.38
CA THR A 10 5.65 -9.13 0.84
C THR A 10 5.47 -8.28 2.08
N VAL A 11 5.13 -8.95 3.19
CA VAL A 11 5.03 -8.32 4.51
C VAL A 11 5.86 -9.08 5.54
N SER A 12 6.53 -8.34 6.43
CA SER A 12 7.33 -8.90 7.52
C SER A 12 7.18 -8.09 8.82
N PRO A 13 6.85 -8.73 9.95
CA PRO A 13 6.52 -10.15 10.09
C PRO A 13 5.18 -10.50 9.44
N GLN A 14 4.96 -11.74 9.00
CA GLN A 14 3.64 -12.15 8.49
C GLN A 14 2.61 -12.38 9.61
N SER A 15 3.08 -12.54 10.86
CA SER A 15 2.22 -12.69 12.03
C SER A 15 2.94 -12.16 13.27
N GLY A 16 2.21 -11.48 14.15
CA GLY A 16 2.75 -10.97 15.42
C GLY A 16 1.73 -10.12 16.17
N PRO A 17 2.08 -9.58 17.35
CA PRO A 17 1.23 -8.63 18.05
C PRO A 17 1.05 -7.32 17.25
N GLN A 18 0.20 -6.42 17.74
CA GLN A 18 0.17 -5.03 17.26
C GLN A 18 1.59 -4.44 17.24
N GLY A 19 1.87 -3.64 16.21
CA GLY A 19 3.23 -3.20 15.97
C GLY A 19 3.44 -2.66 14.55
N THR A 20 4.70 -2.66 14.13
CA THR A 20 5.09 -2.25 12.78
C THR A 20 5.23 -3.47 11.87
N PHE A 21 4.54 -3.44 10.74
CA PHE A 21 4.63 -4.41 9.66
C PHE A 21 5.32 -3.76 8.46
N ASN A 22 6.44 -4.32 8.02
CA ASN A 22 7.20 -3.81 6.89
C ASN A 22 6.64 -4.43 5.61
N LEU A 23 6.31 -3.60 4.64
CA LEU A 23 5.83 -4.01 3.33
C LEU A 23 6.93 -3.74 2.31
N ASP A 24 7.39 -4.79 1.65
CA ASP A 24 8.44 -4.69 0.64
C ASP A 24 7.83 -4.92 -0.74
N LEU A 25 7.98 -3.94 -1.61
CA LEU A 25 7.51 -3.94 -3.00
C LEU A 25 8.71 -4.01 -3.93
N GLU A 26 8.67 -4.93 -4.89
CA GLU A 26 9.59 -4.99 -6.01
C GLU A 26 8.79 -4.98 -7.32
N PHE A 27 9.27 -4.21 -8.30
CA PHE A 27 8.65 -4.15 -9.62
C PHE A 27 9.66 -3.83 -10.72
N ASP A 28 9.34 -4.30 -11.91
CA ASP A 28 10.11 -4.07 -13.12
C ASP A 28 9.36 -3.15 -14.07
N SER A 29 10.10 -2.32 -14.81
CA SER A 29 9.56 -1.47 -15.88
C SER A 29 10.41 -1.64 -17.14
N LYS A 30 9.77 -1.94 -18.28
CA LYS A 30 10.47 -2.13 -19.57
C LYS A 30 10.63 -0.84 -20.36
N ASN A 31 9.71 0.10 -20.20
CA ASN A 31 9.62 1.36 -20.93
C ASN A 31 9.81 2.58 -20.02
N GLY A 32 10.07 2.36 -18.73
CA GLY A 32 10.06 3.40 -17.69
C GLY A 32 8.66 3.68 -17.17
N THR A 33 8.59 4.47 -16.11
CA THR A 33 7.34 4.96 -15.53
C THR A 33 7.16 6.45 -15.82
N GLY A 34 5.91 6.90 -15.93
CA GLY A 34 5.58 8.32 -15.84
C GLY A 34 5.50 8.79 -14.37
N THR A 35 5.33 10.10 -14.18
CA THR A 35 4.94 10.64 -12.88
C THR A 35 3.58 10.09 -12.49
N GLY A 36 3.43 9.60 -11.27
CA GLY A 36 2.18 9.02 -10.82
C GLY A 36 2.11 8.82 -9.32
N GLU A 37 1.48 7.73 -8.93
CA GLU A 37 1.14 7.47 -7.54
C GLU A 37 1.26 5.97 -7.22
N LEU A 38 1.71 5.69 -6.01
CA LEU A 38 1.55 4.40 -5.36
C LEU A 38 0.47 4.53 -4.30
N ILE A 39 -0.57 3.68 -4.37
CA ILE A 39 -1.60 3.61 -3.33
C ILE A 39 -1.47 2.27 -2.60
N LEU A 40 -1.35 2.34 -1.28
CA LEU A 40 -1.53 1.21 -0.37
C LEU A 40 -2.93 1.27 0.24
N GLU A 41 -3.64 0.15 0.25
CA GLU A 41 -4.91 -0.01 0.93
C GLU A 41 -4.84 -1.21 1.86
N CYS A 42 -5.25 -1.04 3.11
CA CYS A 42 -5.33 -2.10 4.11
C CYS A 42 -6.80 -2.35 4.45
N GLU A 43 -7.27 -3.57 4.20
CA GLU A 43 -8.55 -4.05 4.67
C GLU A 43 -8.41 -4.46 6.14
N THR A 44 -8.94 -3.64 7.04
CA THR A 44 -8.85 -3.88 8.47
C THR A 44 -9.98 -4.76 8.98
N VAL A 45 -9.76 -5.37 10.15
CA VAL A 45 -10.71 -6.27 10.80
C VAL A 45 -11.95 -5.53 11.32
N ASP A 46 -11.78 -4.28 11.76
CA ASP A 46 -12.88 -3.42 12.20
C ASP A 46 -13.58 -2.68 11.04
N HIS A 47 -13.15 -2.97 9.80
CA HIS A 47 -13.69 -2.43 8.55
C HIS A 47 -13.53 -0.92 8.38
N LEU A 48 -12.57 -0.31 9.07
CA LEU A 48 -12.19 1.08 8.85
C LEU A 48 -11.18 1.19 7.70
N PRO A 49 -11.39 2.11 6.75
CA PRO A 49 -10.49 2.25 5.62
C PRO A 49 -9.14 2.81 6.08
N VAL A 50 -8.06 2.07 5.84
CA VAL A 50 -6.69 2.55 6.03
C VAL A 50 -5.98 2.55 4.68
N SER A 51 -5.56 3.72 4.21
CA SER A 51 -4.86 3.86 2.94
C SER A 51 -3.75 4.90 3.01
N GLY A 52 -2.71 4.73 2.19
CA GLY A 52 -1.63 5.70 2.03
C GLY A 52 -1.29 5.92 0.56
N GLY A 53 -1.13 7.18 0.16
CA GLY A 53 -0.73 7.56 -1.19
C GLY A 53 0.66 8.19 -1.23
N PHE A 54 1.46 7.82 -2.23
CA PHE A 54 2.83 8.27 -2.41
C PHE A 54 3.05 8.72 -3.84
N ILE A 55 3.38 10.00 -4.02
CA ILE A 55 3.71 10.55 -5.34
C ILE A 55 5.02 9.92 -5.81
N THR A 56 5.03 9.48 -7.07
CA THR A 56 6.20 8.95 -7.75
C THR A 56 6.61 9.83 -8.92
N GLU A 57 7.91 10.06 -9.05
CA GLU A 57 8.48 10.72 -10.22
C GLU A 57 8.65 9.73 -11.37
N ALA A 58 8.69 10.26 -12.59
CA ALA A 58 9.01 9.47 -13.77
C ALA A 58 10.39 8.82 -13.64
N GLN A 59 10.49 7.52 -13.94
CA GLN A 59 11.74 6.77 -13.85
C GLN A 59 12.03 6.06 -15.18
N PRO A 60 13.31 5.84 -15.54
CA PRO A 60 13.66 5.08 -16.74
C PRO A 60 13.27 3.59 -16.62
N ALA A 61 13.45 2.82 -17.68
CA ALA A 61 13.32 1.37 -17.60
C ALA A 61 14.33 0.78 -16.60
N GLY A 62 13.92 -0.23 -15.83
CA GLY A 62 14.75 -0.80 -14.76
C GLY A 62 13.97 -1.64 -13.77
N GLN A 63 14.66 -2.07 -12.71
CA GLN A 63 14.10 -2.77 -11.57
C GLN A 63 14.13 -1.85 -10.36
N TYR A 64 13.06 -1.87 -9.57
CA TYR A 64 12.85 -0.94 -8.48
C TYR A 64 12.35 -1.65 -7.24
N SER A 65 12.73 -1.13 -6.07
CA SER A 65 12.20 -1.56 -4.80
C SER A 65 11.73 -0.37 -3.97
N LYS A 66 10.68 -0.60 -3.16
CA LYS A 66 10.13 0.35 -2.20
C LYS A 66 9.79 -0.40 -0.92
N GLN A 67 10.06 0.24 0.21
CA GLN A 67 9.67 -0.27 1.51
C GLN A 67 8.71 0.71 2.17
N PHE A 68 7.66 0.16 2.79
CA PHE A 68 6.68 0.91 3.56
C PHE A 68 6.59 0.35 4.97
N ASN A 69 6.24 1.20 5.91
CA ASN A 69 6.02 0.80 7.29
C ASN A 69 4.56 1.04 7.63
N LEU A 70 3.81 -0.04 7.81
CA LEU A 70 2.45 0.00 8.31
C LEU A 70 2.51 -0.08 9.84
N LYS A 71 2.15 1.01 10.51
CA LYS A 71 2.04 1.05 11.96
C LYS A 71 0.64 0.58 12.38
N ALA A 72 0.53 -0.70 12.68
CA ALA A 72 -0.70 -1.36 13.11
C ALA A 72 -0.92 -1.26 14.62
N GLU A 73 -1.03 -0.03 15.11
CA GLU A 73 -1.25 0.31 16.52
C GLU A 73 -2.32 1.42 16.63
N PRO A 74 -3.17 1.43 17.68
CA PRO A 74 -4.14 2.50 17.88
C PRO A 74 -3.48 3.88 17.90
N ASP A 75 -4.06 4.85 17.18
CA ASP A 75 -3.58 6.23 17.21
C ASP A 75 -3.95 6.89 18.54
N PRO A 76 -2.96 7.28 19.38
CA PRO A 76 -3.22 7.91 20.66
C PRO A 76 -3.92 9.28 20.55
N ASN A 77 -3.91 9.90 19.37
CA ASN A 77 -4.55 11.19 19.12
C ASN A 77 -5.94 11.06 18.47
N CYS A 78 -6.39 9.83 18.20
CA CYS A 78 -7.73 9.64 17.67
C CYS A 78 -8.77 9.94 18.75
N ASP A 79 -9.63 10.93 18.48
CA ASP A 79 -10.75 11.27 19.36
C ASP A 79 -12.00 10.49 18.93
N PRO A 80 -12.43 9.46 19.70
CA PRO A 80 -13.58 8.65 19.35
C PRO A 80 -14.90 9.43 19.35
N SER A 81 -14.94 10.66 19.89
CA SER A 81 -16.10 11.55 19.79
C SER A 81 -16.23 12.21 18.41
N GLN A 82 -15.14 12.26 17.63
CA GLN A 82 -15.10 12.87 16.30
C GLN A 82 -15.23 11.85 15.16
N GLY A 83 -15.04 10.57 15.44
CA GLY A 83 -15.16 9.49 14.45
C GLY A 83 -14.68 8.15 15.00
N PRO A 84 -14.85 7.06 14.23
CA PRO A 84 -14.31 5.76 14.63
C PRO A 84 -12.77 5.77 14.62
N CYS A 85 -12.17 5.12 15.60
CA CYS A 85 -10.72 4.96 15.72
C CYS A 85 -10.32 3.53 15.41
N GLU A 86 -9.40 3.34 14.46
CA GLU A 86 -8.82 2.03 14.16
C GLU A 86 -8.21 1.40 15.41
N GLN A 87 -8.67 0.19 15.72
CA GLN A 87 -8.27 -0.53 16.94
C GLN A 87 -7.18 -1.57 16.67
N TRP A 88 -6.95 -1.96 15.42
CA TRP A 88 -5.99 -3.01 15.04
C TRP A 88 -6.24 -4.32 15.80
N LEU A 89 -7.50 -4.77 15.81
CA LEU A 89 -7.95 -5.98 16.50
C LEU A 89 -7.21 -7.24 16.00
N PRO A 90 -7.05 -8.29 16.83
CA PRO A 90 -6.51 -9.57 16.37
C PRO A 90 -7.30 -10.13 15.18
N GLY A 91 -6.59 -10.56 14.14
CA GLY A 91 -7.19 -11.05 12.90
C GLY A 91 -6.28 -10.91 11.69
N ASN A 92 -6.80 -11.24 10.51
CA ASN A 92 -6.07 -11.19 9.25
C ASN A 92 -6.35 -9.86 8.52
N TYR A 93 -5.30 -9.22 8.06
CA TYR A 93 -5.32 -7.94 7.35
C TYR A 93 -4.79 -8.17 5.94
N ASN A 94 -5.57 -7.81 4.92
CA ASN A 94 -5.12 -7.83 3.54
C ASN A 94 -4.62 -6.45 3.15
N VAL A 95 -3.43 -6.37 2.56
CA VAL A 95 -2.87 -5.13 2.03
C VAL A 95 -2.78 -5.25 0.52
N LYS A 96 -3.32 -4.27 -0.19
CA LYS A 96 -3.22 -4.13 -1.64
C LYS A 96 -2.33 -2.94 -1.99
N ILE A 97 -1.57 -3.08 -3.06
CA ILE A 97 -0.75 -2.01 -3.64
C ILE A 97 -1.15 -1.81 -5.09
N TYR A 98 -1.23 -0.54 -5.50
CA TYR A 98 -1.49 -0.11 -6.86
C TYR A 98 -0.31 0.75 -7.34
N ILE A 99 0.21 0.46 -8.54
CA ILE A 99 1.16 1.34 -9.22
C ILE A 99 0.42 2.06 -10.35
N CYS A 100 0.42 3.39 -10.37
CA CYS A 100 -0.34 4.17 -11.34
C CYS A 100 0.54 5.17 -12.11
N ASN A 101 0.14 5.45 -13.35
CA ASN A 101 0.50 6.66 -14.06
C ASN A 101 -0.49 7.77 -13.70
N GLY A 102 -0.01 8.94 -13.29
CA GLY A 102 -0.86 9.96 -12.68
C GLY A 102 -1.54 9.47 -11.40
N GLU A 103 -2.65 10.11 -11.05
CA GLU A 103 -3.46 9.78 -9.87
C GLU A 103 -4.19 8.44 -10.06
N CYS A 104 -4.13 7.57 -9.05
CA CYS A 104 -4.82 6.28 -9.07
C CYS A 104 -6.35 6.48 -9.09
N GLY A 105 -7.05 5.83 -10.01
CA GLY A 105 -8.52 5.95 -10.14
C GLY A 105 -9.03 7.21 -10.85
N SER A 106 -8.14 8.12 -11.26
CA SER A 106 -8.48 9.28 -12.08
C SER A 106 -9.01 8.86 -13.46
N LYS A 107 -9.99 9.63 -13.98
CA LYS A 107 -10.59 9.44 -15.31
C LYS A 107 -9.88 10.25 -16.40
N HIS A 108 -8.76 10.90 -16.09
CA HIS A 108 -8.02 11.67 -17.09
C HIS A 108 -7.39 10.73 -18.14
N PRO A 109 -7.28 11.14 -19.42
CA PRO A 109 -6.93 10.24 -20.55
C PRO A 109 -5.58 9.52 -20.46
N HIS A 110 -4.70 9.94 -19.54
CA HIS A 110 -3.38 9.37 -19.34
C HIS A 110 -3.18 8.74 -17.94
N SER A 111 -4.21 8.78 -17.10
CA SER A 111 -4.23 8.08 -15.82
C SER A 111 -4.52 6.60 -16.07
N GLN A 112 -3.66 5.73 -15.55
CA GLN A 112 -3.83 4.29 -15.67
C GLN A 112 -3.20 3.58 -14.49
N ILE A 113 -3.78 2.46 -14.08
CA ILE A 113 -3.12 1.52 -13.17
C ILE A 113 -2.20 0.65 -14.03
N TYR A 114 -0.91 0.67 -13.73
CA TYR A 114 0.07 -0.21 -14.36
C TYR A 114 -0.08 -1.65 -13.87
N ASP A 115 -0.09 -1.86 -12.55
CA ASP A 115 -0.23 -3.18 -11.96
C ASP A 115 -0.71 -3.11 -10.50
N THR A 116 -1.17 -4.26 -9.99
CA THR A 116 -1.66 -4.41 -8.62
C THR A 116 -1.18 -5.72 -8.00
N ALA A 117 -0.88 -5.71 -6.71
CA ALA A 117 -0.58 -6.91 -5.96
C ALA A 117 -1.19 -6.86 -4.56
N GLN A 118 -1.21 -7.99 -3.86
CA GLN A 118 -1.69 -8.09 -2.50
C GLN A 118 -0.79 -8.97 -1.63
N THR A 119 -0.73 -8.64 -0.35
CA THR A 119 -0.10 -9.44 0.70
C THR A 119 -1.00 -9.43 1.93
N SER A 120 -0.66 -10.21 2.96
CA SER A 120 -1.48 -10.28 4.17
C SER A 120 -0.64 -10.57 5.40
N PHE A 121 -1.00 -9.96 6.52
CA PHE A 121 -0.41 -10.26 7.82
C PHE A 121 -1.50 -10.51 8.87
N THR A 122 -1.13 -11.17 9.96
CA THR A 122 -2.04 -11.48 11.06
C THR A 122 -1.60 -10.81 12.35
N ILE A 123 -2.50 -10.05 12.97
CA ILE A 123 -2.33 -9.56 14.34
C ILE A 123 -2.78 -10.66 15.31
N THR A 124 -1.88 -11.09 16.17
CA THR A 124 -2.15 -12.05 17.26
C THR A 124 -2.45 -11.32 18.56
N GLN A 125 -3.07 -12.03 19.51
CA GLN A 125 -3.21 -11.54 20.91
C GLN A 125 -1.85 -11.28 21.56
#